data_AF-A0AAU3EI55-F1
#
_entry.id   AF-A0AAU3EI55-F1
#
_cell.length_a   1.000
_cell.length_b   1.000
_cell.length_c   1.000
_cell.angle_alpha   90.00
_cell.angle_beta   90.00
_cell.angle_gamma   90.00
#
_symmetry.space_group_name_H-M   'P 1'
#
loop_
_entity.id
_entity.type
_entity.pdbx_description
1 polymer ?
#
loop_
_entity_poly.entity_id
_entity_poly.type
_entity_poly.pdbx_seq_one_letter_code
_entity_poly.pdbx_strand_id
1 'polypeptide(L)'
;MPTTVAPHPQADPDLSRTRPARIALVGERSAGVPAHTRYAPMLETLWRRERLLVDAYWVSTAQLDGPRDLAGFDGIWLVPGSPYLSEAGAVSAVRTARERDIPLLATCGGFLHVLLEFARHVCALDGAAHAENSPGSPLPLIVPLSRDLAGHEGTVRIEPGSLAEEALGARTTVERYQCTHALDPRYAGTLRDHGLRFTGHDDDGHPRIAELPGHPFFLSTLFQPELADDTSRPHPLVRAFASAAVGRSTET
;
A
#
# COMPACT_ATOMS: atom_id res chain seq x y z
N MET A 1 17.91 -7.59 -9.50
CA MET A 1 17.29 -8.92 -9.29
C MET A 1 16.47 -8.82 -8.01
N PRO A 2 15.18 -9.18 -8.02
CA PRO A 2 14.34 -9.18 -6.82
C PRO A 2 14.90 -10.15 -5.77
N THR A 3 14.81 -9.78 -4.49
CA THR A 3 15.31 -10.62 -3.38
C THR A 3 14.15 -11.16 -2.56
N THR A 4 14.06 -12.48 -2.42
CA THR A 4 13.01 -13.15 -1.65
C THR A 4 13.03 -12.72 -0.16
N VAL A 5 11.83 -12.54 0.41
CA VAL A 5 11.64 -12.07 1.80
C VAL A 5 11.86 -13.19 2.81
N ALA A 6 11.40 -14.42 2.52
CA ALA A 6 11.61 -15.61 3.33
C ALA A 6 11.67 -16.86 2.44
N PRO A 7 12.54 -17.85 2.73
CA PRO A 7 12.54 -19.12 2.00
C PRO A 7 11.22 -19.85 2.22
N HIS A 8 10.74 -20.55 1.18
CA HIS A 8 9.50 -21.33 1.25
C HIS A 8 9.53 -22.30 2.44
N PRO A 9 8.45 -22.41 3.24
CA PRO A 9 8.27 -23.60 4.06
C PRO A 9 8.27 -24.81 3.11
N GLN A 10 9.03 -25.87 3.45
CA GLN A 10 9.05 -27.09 2.66
C GLN A 10 7.62 -27.51 2.29
N ALA A 11 7.41 -27.81 1.01
CA ALA A 11 6.10 -28.02 0.40
C ALA A 11 5.21 -28.88 1.30
N ASP A 12 4.12 -28.28 1.78
CA ASP A 12 3.00 -29.04 2.34
C ASP A 12 2.49 -29.94 1.21
N PRO A 13 2.56 -31.29 1.33
CA PRO A 13 2.20 -32.21 0.25
C PRO A 13 0.75 -32.02 -0.23
N ASP A 14 -0.11 -31.45 0.63
CA ASP A 14 -1.52 -31.16 0.32
C ASP A 14 -1.70 -29.95 -0.63
N LEU A 15 -0.64 -29.15 -0.84
CA LEU A 15 -0.67 -27.92 -1.65
C LEU A 15 0.22 -28.00 -2.90
N SER A 16 0.62 -29.22 -3.27
CA SER A 16 1.42 -29.55 -4.47
C SER A 16 0.83 -29.11 -5.82
N ARG A 17 -0.38 -28.52 -5.84
CA ARG A 17 -1.08 -28.05 -7.04
C ARG A 17 -1.34 -26.55 -7.10
N THR A 18 -1.03 -25.77 -6.05
CA THR A 18 -1.31 -24.33 -6.00
C THR A 18 -0.03 -23.51 -6.12
N ARG A 19 0.10 -22.72 -7.20
CA ARG A 19 1.22 -21.79 -7.35
C ARG A 19 1.10 -20.67 -6.30
N PRO A 20 2.18 -20.32 -5.58
CA PRO A 20 2.18 -19.15 -4.71
C PRO A 20 1.85 -17.87 -5.50
N ALA A 21 1.03 -17.00 -4.91
CA ALA A 21 0.84 -15.65 -5.45
C ALA A 21 2.11 -14.84 -5.26
N ARG A 22 2.66 -14.31 -6.35
CA ARG A 22 3.91 -13.53 -6.32
C ARG A 22 3.60 -12.09 -5.95
N ILE A 23 4.16 -11.60 -4.86
CA ILE A 23 3.98 -10.23 -4.37
C ILE A 23 5.28 -9.43 -4.55
N ALA A 24 5.19 -8.24 -5.14
CA ALA A 24 6.29 -7.27 -5.14
C ALA A 24 6.19 -6.38 -3.91
N LEU A 25 7.13 -6.47 -2.97
CA LEU A 25 7.35 -5.47 -1.93
C LEU A 25 8.20 -4.35 -2.53
N VAL A 26 7.56 -3.28 -2.96
CA VAL A 26 8.20 -2.16 -3.65
C VAL A 26 8.65 -1.11 -2.63
N GLY A 27 9.95 -0.86 -2.57
CA GLY A 27 10.57 0.05 -1.61
C GLY A 27 11.97 -0.42 -1.21
N GLU A 28 12.67 0.41 -0.46
CA GLU A 28 14.04 0.11 -0.06
C GLU A 28 14.07 -0.66 1.25
N ARG A 29 14.45 -1.94 1.17
CA ARG A 29 14.59 -2.79 2.35
C ARG A 29 15.59 -2.17 3.32
N SER A 30 15.15 -1.94 4.55
CA SER A 30 15.95 -1.32 5.60
C SER A 30 15.52 -1.84 6.96
N ALA A 31 16.48 -2.20 7.81
CA ALA A 31 16.21 -2.59 9.20
C ALA A 31 15.79 -1.38 10.07
N GLY A 32 16.03 -0.15 9.59
CA GLY A 32 15.62 1.08 10.26
C GLY A 32 14.15 1.43 10.08
N VAL A 33 13.41 0.71 9.22
CA VAL A 33 11.97 0.89 9.03
C VAL A 33 11.25 -0.24 9.77
N PRO A 34 10.55 0.04 10.90
CA PRO A 34 9.97 -1.00 11.75
C PRO A 34 9.07 -2.00 11.01
N ALA A 35 8.23 -1.52 10.07
CA ALA A 35 7.35 -2.36 9.25
C ALA A 35 8.13 -3.41 8.44
N HIS A 36 9.35 -3.09 7.97
CA HIS A 36 10.14 -3.99 7.13
C HIS A 36 10.57 -5.27 7.85
N THR A 37 10.67 -5.20 9.18
CA THR A 37 11.01 -6.34 10.04
C THR A 37 9.82 -7.28 10.25
N ARG A 38 8.59 -6.85 9.93
CA ARG A 38 7.35 -7.58 10.20
C ARG A 38 6.87 -8.44 9.03
N TYR A 39 7.36 -8.21 7.80
CA TYR A 39 6.92 -8.95 6.62
C TYR A 39 7.15 -10.46 6.71
N ALA A 40 8.36 -10.91 7.03
CA ALA A 40 8.65 -12.36 7.09
C ALA A 40 7.72 -13.14 8.04
N PRO A 41 7.58 -12.76 9.33
CA PRO A 41 6.65 -13.46 10.24
C PRO A 41 5.17 -13.28 9.87
N MET A 42 4.80 -12.15 9.26
CA MET A 42 3.44 -11.91 8.79
C MET A 42 3.07 -12.83 7.61
N LEU A 43 3.97 -13.01 6.64
CA LEU A 43 3.80 -13.91 5.51
C LEU A 43 3.72 -15.38 5.98
N GLU A 44 4.53 -15.76 6.97
CA GLU A 44 4.43 -17.10 7.57
C GLU A 44 3.06 -17.33 8.23
N THR A 45 2.52 -16.31 8.92
CA THR A 45 1.20 -16.39 9.55
C THR A 45 0.07 -16.47 8.51
N LEU A 46 0.12 -15.67 7.43
CA LEU A 46 -0.82 -15.76 6.31
C LEU A 46 -0.90 -17.18 5.74
N TRP A 47 0.26 -17.82 5.57
CA TRP A 47 0.32 -19.19 5.11
C TRP A 47 -0.26 -20.19 6.13
N ARG A 48 0.30 -20.23 7.34
CA ARG A 48 0.01 -21.30 8.32
C ARG A 48 -1.40 -21.22 8.88
N ARG A 49 -1.96 -20.02 9.05
CA ARG A 49 -3.26 -19.81 9.70
C ARG A 49 -4.38 -19.55 8.70
N GLU A 50 -4.11 -18.75 7.67
CA GLU A 50 -5.13 -18.30 6.73
C GLU A 50 -5.11 -19.09 5.41
N ARG A 51 -4.15 -20.02 5.22
CA ARG A 51 -3.96 -20.83 4.01
C ARG A 51 -3.78 -19.97 2.74
N LEU A 52 -3.27 -18.75 2.90
CA LEU A 52 -2.93 -17.84 1.81
C LEU A 52 -1.46 -18.00 1.45
N LEU A 53 -1.18 -18.67 0.33
CA LEU A 53 0.18 -18.93 -0.13
C LEU A 53 0.70 -17.76 -0.96
N VAL A 54 1.53 -16.92 -0.33
CA VAL A 54 2.16 -15.75 -0.95
C VAL A 54 3.68 -15.91 -0.95
N ASP A 55 4.31 -15.52 -2.05
CA ASP A 55 5.76 -15.47 -2.22
C ASP A 55 6.18 -14.04 -2.54
N ALA A 56 6.90 -13.41 -1.61
CA ALA A 56 7.15 -11.98 -1.62
C ALA A 56 8.60 -11.65 -1.98
N TYR A 57 8.77 -10.63 -2.82
CA TYR A 57 10.05 -10.21 -3.38
C TYR A 57 10.27 -8.73 -3.16
N TRP A 58 11.41 -8.37 -2.57
CA TRP A 58 11.83 -6.97 -2.51
C TRP A 58 12.20 -6.47 -3.89
N VAL A 59 11.63 -5.34 -4.28
CA VAL A 59 11.91 -4.62 -5.52
C VAL A 59 12.24 -3.17 -5.17
N SER A 60 13.48 -2.76 -5.42
CA SER A 60 13.92 -1.38 -5.19
C SER A 60 13.21 -0.45 -6.17
N THR A 61 12.81 0.73 -5.71
CA THR A 61 12.20 1.75 -6.58
C THR A 61 13.16 2.21 -7.67
N ALA A 62 14.47 2.17 -7.41
CA ALA A 62 15.51 2.52 -8.38
C ALA A 62 15.65 1.52 -9.54
N GLN A 63 14.97 0.36 -9.48
CA GLN A 63 14.94 -0.65 -10.55
C GLN A 63 13.71 -0.53 -11.45
N LEU A 64 12.83 0.44 -11.18
CA LEU A 64 11.55 0.60 -11.87
C LEU A 64 11.64 1.81 -12.80
N ASP A 65 11.59 1.54 -14.09
CA ASP A 65 11.73 2.54 -15.15
C ASP A 65 10.42 2.69 -15.97
N GLY A 66 9.46 1.76 -15.84
CA GLY A 66 8.19 1.86 -16.55
C GLY A 66 7.05 0.97 -16.05
N PRO A 67 5.82 1.20 -16.54
CA PRO A 67 4.58 0.61 -15.99
C PRO A 67 4.37 -0.87 -16.35
N ARG A 68 5.44 -1.57 -16.74
CA ARG A 68 5.41 -3.00 -17.12
C ARG A 68 6.33 -3.85 -16.26
N ASP A 69 7.22 -3.23 -15.48
CA ASP A 69 8.27 -3.92 -14.74
C ASP A 69 7.70 -4.87 -13.67
N LEU A 70 6.51 -4.56 -13.16
CA LEU A 70 5.81 -5.36 -12.15
C LEU A 70 4.66 -6.21 -12.73
N ALA A 71 4.50 -6.28 -14.05
CA ALA A 71 3.36 -6.95 -14.68
C ALA A 71 3.30 -8.47 -14.44
N GLY A 72 4.41 -9.09 -14.04
CA GLY A 72 4.50 -10.52 -13.72
C GLY A 72 4.21 -10.89 -12.27
N PHE A 73 3.76 -9.92 -11.46
CA PHE A 73 3.34 -10.15 -10.07
C PHE A 73 1.82 -10.23 -9.96
N ASP A 74 1.35 -11.03 -9.00
CA ASP A 74 -0.07 -11.21 -8.68
C ASP A 74 -0.56 -10.15 -7.66
N GLY A 75 0.36 -9.41 -7.05
CA GLY A 75 0.06 -8.27 -6.18
C GLY A 75 1.26 -7.34 -5.99
N ILE A 76 0.98 -6.06 -5.77
CA ILE A 76 1.99 -5.02 -5.50
C ILE A 76 1.73 -4.46 -4.11
N TRP A 77 2.74 -4.46 -3.26
CA TRP A 77 2.74 -3.80 -1.98
C TRP A 77 3.77 -2.67 -2.00
N LEU A 78 3.30 -1.41 -2.09
CA LEU A 78 4.18 -0.25 -1.98
C LEU A 78 4.38 0.07 -0.49
N VAL A 79 5.54 -0.33 0.02
CA VAL A 79 5.81 -0.40 1.46
C VAL A 79 6.24 0.95 2.05
N PRO A 80 6.26 1.13 3.39
CA PRO A 80 6.75 2.36 4.01
C PRO A 80 8.24 2.64 3.73
N GLY A 81 8.71 3.81 4.17
CA GLY A 81 10.12 4.20 4.04
C GLY A 81 10.43 5.21 2.95
N SER A 82 9.49 6.14 2.68
CA SER A 82 9.83 7.37 1.95
C SER A 82 10.82 8.22 2.77
N PRO A 83 11.75 8.97 2.14
CA PRO A 83 11.88 9.14 0.69
C PRO A 83 12.41 7.87 0.01
N TYR A 84 11.78 7.49 -1.10
CA TYR A 84 12.27 6.39 -1.92
C TYR A 84 13.49 6.84 -2.74
N LEU A 85 14.35 5.89 -3.13
CA LEU A 85 15.48 6.19 -4.01
C LEU A 85 15.01 6.73 -5.38
N SER A 86 13.83 6.30 -5.85
CA SER A 86 13.19 6.83 -7.06
C SER A 86 11.70 7.10 -6.82
N GLU A 87 11.32 8.37 -6.74
CA GLU A 87 9.90 8.80 -6.72
C GLU A 87 9.19 8.33 -7.99
N ALA A 88 9.84 8.46 -9.15
CA ALA A 88 9.31 8.02 -10.43
C ALA A 88 9.05 6.51 -10.45
N GLY A 89 9.94 5.71 -9.85
CA GLY A 89 9.77 4.27 -9.72
C GLY A 89 8.59 3.89 -8.82
N ALA A 90 8.41 4.58 -7.69
CA ALA A 90 7.24 4.38 -6.82
C ALA A 90 5.92 4.76 -7.51
N VAL A 91 5.90 5.90 -8.22
CA VAL A 91 4.75 6.31 -9.05
C VAL A 91 4.47 5.30 -10.16
N SER A 92 5.52 4.78 -10.83
CA SER A 92 5.40 3.74 -11.86
C SER A 92 4.82 2.43 -11.32
N ALA A 93 5.16 2.06 -10.08
CA ALA A 93 4.59 0.87 -9.43
C ALA A 93 3.08 1.00 -9.20
N VAL A 94 2.62 2.14 -8.69
CA VAL A 94 1.18 2.42 -8.51
C VAL A 94 0.47 2.40 -9.86
N ARG A 95 1.05 3.07 -10.86
CA ARG A 95 0.48 3.12 -12.21
C ARG A 95 0.35 1.73 -12.82
N THR A 96 1.36 0.88 -12.65
CA THR A 96 1.35 -0.51 -13.10
C THR A 96 0.18 -1.27 -12.48
N ALA A 97 -0.06 -1.09 -11.18
CA ALA A 97 -1.17 -1.71 -10.50
C ALA A 97 -2.51 -1.25 -11.08
N ARG A 98 -2.71 0.07 -11.12
CA ARG A 98 -3.95 0.72 -11.59
C ARG A 98 -4.32 0.36 -13.01
N GLU A 99 -3.35 0.33 -13.93
CA GLU A 99 -3.61 0.12 -15.37
C GLU A 99 -3.67 -1.36 -15.77
N ARG A 100 -3.29 -2.29 -14.89
CA ARG A 100 -3.26 -3.74 -15.17
C ARG A 100 -4.13 -4.57 -14.24
N ASP A 101 -4.95 -3.91 -13.43
CA ASP A 101 -5.83 -4.54 -12.45
C ASP A 101 -5.07 -5.47 -11.49
N ILE A 102 -3.83 -5.13 -11.15
CA ILE A 102 -3.03 -5.90 -10.19
C ILE A 102 -3.36 -5.41 -8.78
N PRO A 103 -3.80 -6.27 -7.85
CA PRO A 103 -4.04 -5.91 -6.46
C PRO A 103 -2.94 -5.01 -5.89
N LEU A 104 -3.34 -3.88 -5.31
CA LEU A 104 -2.42 -2.92 -4.67
C LEU A 104 -2.75 -2.74 -3.19
N LEU A 105 -1.72 -2.86 -2.35
CA LEU A 105 -1.70 -2.32 -1.00
C LEU A 105 -0.57 -1.29 -0.89
N ALA A 106 -0.87 -0.05 -0.51
CA ALA A 106 0.15 0.99 -0.38
C ALA A 106 0.04 1.69 0.98
N THR A 107 1.11 1.65 1.78
CA THR A 107 1.07 2.05 3.20
C THR A 107 2.08 3.16 3.51
N CYS A 108 1.68 4.12 4.37
CA CYS A 108 2.45 5.30 4.73
C CYS A 108 3.02 6.07 3.52
N GLY A 109 4.33 6.01 3.27
CA GLY A 109 4.96 6.62 2.10
C GLY A 109 4.32 6.14 0.79
N GLY A 110 3.89 4.88 0.72
CA GLY A 110 3.20 4.34 -0.43
C GLY A 110 1.86 5.01 -0.68
N PHE A 111 1.12 5.37 0.38
CA PHE A 111 -0.12 6.12 0.26
C PHE A 111 0.09 7.50 -0.36
N LEU A 112 1.14 8.20 0.06
CA LEU A 112 1.47 9.51 -0.51
C LEU A 112 1.77 9.39 -2.03
N HIS A 113 2.41 8.30 -2.45
CA HIS A 113 2.73 8.06 -3.85
C HIS A 113 1.54 7.55 -4.68
N VAL A 114 0.53 6.94 -4.05
CA VAL A 114 -0.77 6.69 -4.69
C VAL A 114 -1.45 7.98 -5.08
N LEU A 115 -1.50 8.95 -4.15
CA LEU A 115 -2.09 10.25 -4.42
C LEU A 115 -1.31 11.00 -5.51
N LEU A 116 0.03 10.89 -5.47
CA LEU A 116 0.92 11.52 -6.45
C LEU A 116 0.74 10.94 -7.85
N GLU A 117 0.67 9.61 -7.98
CA GLU A 117 0.39 8.94 -9.26
C GLU A 117 -0.96 9.37 -9.82
N PHE A 118 -2.00 9.33 -8.99
CA PHE A 118 -3.36 9.64 -9.43
C PHE A 118 -3.51 11.12 -9.82
N ALA A 119 -2.90 12.03 -9.06
CA ALA A 119 -2.89 13.45 -9.39
C ALA A 119 -2.22 13.70 -10.75
N ARG A 120 -1.03 13.13 -10.97
CA ARG A 120 -0.27 13.33 -12.21
C ARG A 120 -0.94 12.68 -13.42
N HIS A 121 -1.39 11.42 -13.29
CA HIS A 121 -1.80 10.63 -14.45
C HIS A 121 -3.30 10.55 -14.70
N VAL A 122 -4.14 10.83 -13.70
CA VAL A 122 -5.61 10.82 -13.86
C VAL A 122 -6.18 12.24 -13.79
N CYS A 123 -5.68 13.09 -12.88
CA CYS A 123 -6.17 14.47 -12.74
C CYS A 123 -5.41 15.48 -13.61
N ALA A 124 -4.44 15.04 -14.42
CA ALA A 124 -3.59 15.89 -15.26
C ALA A 124 -2.84 17.00 -14.49
N LEU A 125 -2.51 16.76 -13.22
CA LEU A 125 -1.69 17.64 -12.39
C LEU A 125 -0.21 17.25 -12.53
N ASP A 126 0.36 17.38 -13.72
CA ASP A 126 1.71 16.90 -14.06
C ASP A 126 2.81 17.40 -13.10
N GLY A 127 2.66 18.62 -12.58
CA GLY A 127 3.60 19.24 -11.64
C GLY A 127 3.36 18.91 -10.16
N ALA A 128 2.39 18.06 -9.84
CA ALA A 128 2.06 17.71 -8.46
C ALA A 128 3.30 17.14 -7.78
N ALA A 129 3.66 17.66 -6.62
CA ALA A 129 4.94 17.37 -5.99
C ALA A 129 4.80 16.91 -4.54
N HIS A 130 5.75 16.09 -4.12
CA HIS A 130 5.95 15.72 -2.73
C HIS A 130 6.98 16.65 -2.09
N ALA A 131 6.64 17.32 -0.98
CA ALA A 131 7.51 18.30 -0.34
C ALA A 131 8.86 17.71 0.12
N GLU A 132 8.89 16.43 0.51
CA GLU A 132 10.12 15.68 0.83
C GLU A 132 11.14 15.65 -0.34
N ASN A 133 10.67 15.59 -1.59
CA ASN A 133 11.53 15.50 -2.78
C ASN A 133 11.71 16.86 -3.48
N SER A 134 10.71 17.73 -3.41
CA SER A 134 10.68 19.02 -4.11
C SER A 134 10.16 20.13 -3.19
N PRO A 135 10.92 20.52 -2.16
CA PRO A 135 10.51 21.56 -1.24
C PRO A 135 10.34 22.89 -2.00
N GLY A 136 9.18 23.53 -1.85
CA GLY A 136 8.87 24.79 -2.53
C GLY A 136 8.28 24.66 -3.93
N SER A 137 7.89 23.45 -4.36
CA SER A 137 7.13 23.29 -5.61
C SER A 137 5.88 24.21 -5.64
N PRO A 138 5.56 24.82 -6.79
CA PRO A 138 4.34 25.63 -6.92
C PRO A 138 3.04 24.81 -6.86
N LEU A 139 3.13 23.47 -7.00
CA LEU A 139 1.99 22.55 -6.88
C LEU A 139 2.26 21.46 -5.82
N PRO A 140 2.32 21.84 -4.52
CA PRO A 140 2.64 20.90 -3.45
C PRO A 140 1.42 20.05 -3.12
N LEU A 141 1.36 18.82 -3.63
CA LEU A 141 0.27 17.89 -3.35
C LEU A 141 0.42 17.26 -1.96
N ILE A 142 1.65 16.89 -1.61
CA ILE A 142 1.98 16.27 -0.33
C ILE A 142 2.83 17.25 0.48
N VAL A 143 2.36 17.58 1.68
CA VAL A 143 2.94 18.61 2.54
C VAL A 143 3.30 18.05 3.92
N PRO A 144 4.26 18.64 4.65
CA PRO A 144 4.56 18.24 6.02
C PRO A 144 3.34 18.40 6.91
N LEU A 145 3.12 17.43 7.81
CA LEU A 145 2.10 17.54 8.85
C LEU A 145 2.53 18.59 9.88
N SER A 146 1.57 19.42 10.31
CA SER A 146 1.78 20.38 11.40
C SER A 146 2.00 19.71 12.76
N ARG A 147 1.49 18.48 12.92
CA ARG A 147 1.73 17.59 14.06
C ARG A 147 2.21 16.24 13.53
N ASP A 148 3.40 15.85 13.94
CA ASP A 148 3.96 14.55 13.57
C ASP A 148 3.07 13.41 14.10
N LEU A 149 2.68 12.50 13.21
CA LEU A 149 1.93 11.29 13.57
C LEU A 149 2.88 10.13 13.91
N ALA A 150 4.19 10.29 13.70
CA ALA A 150 5.13 9.19 13.90
C ALA A 150 5.14 8.71 15.35
N GLY A 151 4.98 7.39 15.52
CA GLY A 151 4.89 6.75 16.83
C GLY A 151 3.54 6.92 17.54
N HIS A 152 2.54 7.52 16.89
CA HIS A 152 1.20 7.72 17.45
C HIS A 152 0.19 6.71 16.91
N GLU A 153 -0.84 6.46 17.72
CA GLU A 153 -2.06 5.78 17.33
C GLU A 153 -3.17 6.79 17.08
N GLY A 154 -4.06 6.50 16.14
CA GLY A 154 -5.19 7.37 15.82
C GLY A 154 -6.41 6.56 15.43
N THR A 155 -7.59 7.08 15.82
CA THR A 155 -8.87 6.51 15.39
C THR A 155 -9.09 6.81 13.92
N VAL A 156 -9.48 5.80 13.16
CA VAL A 156 -9.90 5.94 11.76
C VAL A 156 -11.37 5.54 11.66
N ARG A 157 -12.21 6.45 11.18
CA ARG A 157 -13.61 6.19 10.84
C ARG A 157 -13.72 5.81 9.37
N ILE A 158 -14.43 4.73 9.09
CA ILE A 158 -14.50 4.10 7.78
C ILE A 158 -15.88 4.34 7.17
N GLU A 159 -15.91 4.72 5.89
CA GLU A 159 -17.14 4.92 5.13
C GLU A 159 -17.87 3.59 4.87
N PRO A 160 -19.21 3.54 5.02
CA PRO A 160 -19.99 2.36 4.65
C PRO A 160 -19.85 1.98 3.17
N GLY A 161 -19.91 0.67 2.89
CA GLY A 161 -19.80 0.10 1.55
C GLY A 161 -18.42 0.34 0.91
N SER A 162 -17.37 0.47 1.71
CA SER A 162 -15.99 0.54 1.26
C SER A 162 -15.31 -0.82 1.33
N LEU A 163 -14.25 -1.02 0.55
CA LEU A 163 -13.40 -2.20 0.65
C LEU A 163 -12.77 -2.28 2.04
N ALA A 164 -12.42 -1.13 2.64
CA ALA A 164 -11.93 -1.07 4.01
C ALA A 164 -12.97 -1.59 5.04
N GLU A 165 -14.24 -1.20 4.95
CA GLU A 165 -15.30 -1.70 5.85
C GLU A 165 -15.45 -3.22 5.71
N GLU A 166 -15.49 -3.73 4.47
CA GLU A 166 -15.59 -5.17 4.20
C GLU A 166 -14.42 -5.94 4.79
N ALA A 167 -13.19 -5.47 4.55
CA ALA A 167 -11.99 -6.13 5.02
C ALA A 167 -11.85 -6.08 6.56
N LEU A 168 -12.17 -4.95 7.19
CA LEU A 168 -12.07 -4.75 8.63
C LEU A 168 -13.24 -5.36 9.40
N GLY A 169 -14.42 -5.48 8.77
CA GLY A 169 -15.65 -5.89 9.45
C GLY A 169 -16.14 -4.87 10.48
N ALA A 170 -15.65 -3.63 10.42
CA ALA A 170 -15.91 -2.58 11.38
C ALA A 170 -15.88 -1.20 10.71
N ARG A 171 -16.56 -0.23 11.34
CA ARG A 171 -16.58 1.18 10.89
C ARG A 171 -15.58 2.09 11.60
N THR A 172 -14.88 1.54 12.58
CA THR A 172 -13.87 2.26 13.35
C THR A 172 -12.73 1.31 13.65
N THR A 173 -11.50 1.79 13.51
CA THR A 173 -10.28 1.09 13.90
C THR A 173 -9.29 2.06 14.56
N VAL A 174 -8.32 1.55 15.32
CA VAL A 174 -7.22 2.33 15.90
C VAL A 174 -5.93 1.87 15.24
N GLU A 175 -5.22 2.79 14.61
CA GLU A 175 -4.13 2.48 13.69
C GLU A 175 -2.86 3.25 14.02
N ARG A 176 -1.71 2.69 13.63
CA ARG A 176 -0.38 3.24 13.91
C ARG A 176 0.22 3.97 12.73
N TYR A 177 0.88 5.09 13.03
CA TYR A 177 1.49 5.96 12.03
C TYR A 177 2.99 6.10 12.24
N GLN A 178 3.72 6.31 11.14
CA GLN A 178 5.14 6.70 11.12
C GLN A 178 5.39 7.85 10.12
N CYS A 179 4.32 8.44 9.57
CA CYS A 179 4.44 9.41 8.49
C CYS A 179 4.47 10.83 9.03
N THR A 180 5.32 11.64 8.42
CA THR A 180 5.52 13.07 8.74
C THR A 180 4.83 13.99 7.73
N HIS A 181 4.19 13.43 6.70
CA HIS A 181 3.58 14.14 5.59
C HIS A 181 2.16 13.61 5.30
N ALA A 182 1.33 14.44 4.66
CA ALA A 182 -0.02 14.08 4.23
C ALA A 182 -0.45 14.89 3.00
N LEU A 183 -1.61 14.53 2.46
CA LEU A 183 -2.28 15.29 1.40
C LEU A 183 -2.57 16.73 1.84
N ASP A 184 -2.22 17.70 1.00
CA ASP A 184 -2.72 19.06 1.16
C ASP A 184 -4.25 19.08 0.93
N PRO A 185 -5.06 19.50 1.92
CA PRO A 185 -6.52 19.43 1.85
C PRO A 185 -7.13 20.10 0.62
N ARG A 186 -6.45 21.08 0.01
CA ARG A 186 -6.91 21.79 -1.19
C ARG A 186 -7.12 20.87 -2.40
N TYR A 187 -6.44 19.73 -2.45
CA TYR A 187 -6.53 18.79 -3.59
C TYR A 187 -7.48 17.62 -3.34
N ALA A 188 -7.98 17.42 -2.11
CA ALA A 188 -8.86 16.30 -1.79
C ALA A 188 -10.13 16.30 -2.65
N GLY A 189 -10.71 17.48 -2.92
CA GLY A 189 -11.85 17.62 -3.83
C GLY A 189 -11.52 17.16 -5.25
N THR A 190 -10.42 17.66 -5.82
CA THR A 190 -9.98 17.29 -7.18
C THR A 190 -9.79 15.78 -7.35
N LEU A 191 -9.14 15.12 -6.38
CA LEU A 191 -8.91 13.67 -6.44
C LEU A 191 -10.24 12.89 -6.38
N ARG A 192 -11.18 13.33 -5.53
CA ARG A 192 -12.53 12.75 -5.43
C ARG A 192 -13.33 12.90 -6.71
N ASP A 193 -13.31 14.08 -7.30
CA ASP A 193 -14.06 14.39 -8.52
C ASP A 193 -13.59 13.57 -9.73
N HIS A 194 -12.33 13.11 -9.71
CA HIS A 194 -11.75 12.21 -10.72
C HIS A 194 -11.88 10.72 -10.38
N GLY A 195 -12.56 10.37 -9.29
CA GLY A 195 -12.96 9.00 -8.97
C GLY A 195 -12.15 8.32 -7.86
N LEU A 196 -11.14 8.95 -7.27
CA LEU A 196 -10.47 8.39 -6.09
C LEU A 196 -11.36 8.56 -4.85
N ARG A 197 -11.70 7.46 -4.17
CA ARG A 197 -12.57 7.51 -3.00
C ARG A 197 -11.74 7.53 -1.72
N PHE A 198 -11.90 8.55 -0.87
CA PHE A 198 -11.38 8.52 0.48
C PHE A 198 -12.40 7.83 1.39
N THR A 199 -12.05 6.66 1.92
CA THR A 199 -12.98 5.79 2.66
C THR A 199 -12.63 5.67 4.13
N GLY A 200 -11.56 6.34 4.58
CA GLY A 200 -11.14 6.35 5.97
C GLY A 200 -10.64 7.74 6.34
N HIS A 201 -11.08 8.25 7.48
CA HIS A 201 -10.77 9.62 7.94
C HIS A 201 -10.44 9.63 9.43
N ASP A 202 -9.63 10.60 9.86
CA ASP A 202 -9.49 10.90 11.29
C ASP A 202 -10.66 11.73 11.84
N ASP A 203 -10.56 12.16 13.09
CA ASP A 203 -11.56 13.00 13.76
C ASP A 203 -11.77 14.36 13.10
N ASP A 204 -10.76 14.88 12.40
CA ASP A 204 -10.81 16.17 11.71
C ASP A 204 -11.24 16.04 10.23
N GLY A 205 -11.54 14.82 9.77
CA GLY A 205 -11.95 14.54 8.39
C GLY A 205 -10.79 14.39 7.40
N HIS A 206 -9.53 14.41 7.85
CA HIS A 206 -8.38 14.21 6.97
C HIS A 206 -8.33 12.77 6.46
N PRO A 207 -8.06 12.55 5.16
CA PRO A 207 -7.96 11.20 4.62
C PRO A 207 -6.86 10.36 5.27
N ARG A 208 -7.21 9.11 5.58
CA ARG A 208 -6.36 8.05 6.12
C ARG A 208 -6.41 6.77 5.28
N ILE A 209 -7.48 6.58 4.51
CA ILE A 209 -7.62 5.48 3.54
C ILE A 209 -8.10 6.05 2.20
N ALA A 210 -7.49 5.59 1.10
CA ALA A 210 -7.92 5.84 -0.27
C ALA A 210 -8.12 4.52 -1.02
N GLU A 211 -9.17 4.48 -1.85
CA GLU A 211 -9.56 3.35 -2.66
C GLU A 211 -9.88 3.82 -4.09
N LEU A 212 -9.73 2.92 -5.06
CA LEU A 212 -10.14 3.16 -6.45
C LEU A 212 -11.33 2.25 -6.81
N PRO A 213 -12.56 2.79 -6.84
CA PRO A 213 -13.74 2.03 -7.23
C PRO A 213 -13.58 1.39 -8.62
N GLY A 214 -14.03 0.15 -8.76
CA GLY A 214 -13.97 -0.62 -10.01
C GLY A 214 -12.67 -1.39 -10.24
N HIS A 215 -11.60 -1.12 -9.48
CA HIS A 215 -10.39 -1.94 -9.50
C HIS A 215 -10.56 -3.18 -8.59
N PRO A 216 -10.04 -4.37 -8.95
CA PRO A 216 -10.29 -5.61 -8.19
C PRO A 216 -9.84 -5.55 -6.73
N PHE A 217 -8.72 -4.90 -6.46
CA PHE A 217 -8.28 -4.54 -5.11
C PHE A 217 -7.30 -3.36 -5.18
N PHE A 218 -7.72 -2.16 -4.76
CA PHE A 218 -6.86 -0.98 -4.72
C PHE A 218 -7.10 -0.27 -3.39
N LEU A 219 -6.21 -0.50 -2.43
CA LEU A 219 -6.36 0.03 -1.09
C LEU A 219 -5.07 0.65 -0.62
N SER A 220 -5.17 1.87 -0.09
CA SER A 220 -4.01 2.60 0.37
C SER A 220 -4.29 3.28 1.70
N THR A 221 -3.33 3.21 2.63
CA THR A 221 -3.49 3.72 3.99
C THR A 221 -2.33 4.62 4.40
N LEU A 222 -2.61 5.74 5.04
CA LEU A 222 -1.55 6.56 5.64
C LEU A 222 -0.94 5.85 6.86
N PHE A 223 -1.75 5.09 7.62
CA PHE A 223 -1.25 4.23 8.68
C PHE A 223 -0.56 2.98 8.14
N GLN A 224 0.09 2.24 9.04
CA GLN A 224 0.85 1.02 8.75
C GLN A 224 0.20 -0.20 9.39
N PRO A 225 -0.66 -0.95 8.67
CA PRO A 225 -1.23 -2.19 9.17
C PRO A 225 -0.17 -3.24 9.52
N GLU A 226 1.06 -3.11 9.00
CA GLU A 226 2.22 -3.93 9.34
C GLU A 226 2.66 -3.81 10.81
N LEU A 227 2.25 -2.73 11.49
CA LEU A 227 2.61 -2.42 12.87
C LEU A 227 1.53 -2.83 13.90
N ALA A 228 0.49 -3.55 13.46
CA ALA A 228 -0.54 -4.08 14.35
C ALA A 228 0.07 -4.90 15.51
N ASP A 229 -0.46 -4.72 16.72
CA ASP A 229 0.09 -5.34 17.94
C ASP A 229 -0.11 -6.85 17.99
N ASP A 230 -1.25 -7.33 17.51
CA ASP A 230 -1.53 -8.76 17.43
C ASP A 230 -0.70 -9.39 16.31
N THR A 231 0.50 -9.83 16.65
CA THR A 231 1.37 -10.56 15.72
C THR A 231 0.88 -11.99 15.45
N SER A 232 -0.15 -12.46 16.15
CA SER A 232 -0.72 -13.79 15.95
C SER A 232 -1.66 -13.83 14.74
N ARG A 233 -2.20 -12.70 14.29
CA ARG A 233 -3.05 -12.61 13.09
C ARG A 233 -2.61 -11.42 12.24
N PRO A 234 -2.39 -11.59 10.93
CA PRO A 234 -2.14 -10.45 10.05
C PRO A 234 -3.32 -9.49 10.11
N HIS A 235 -3.03 -8.20 10.00
CA HIS A 235 -4.05 -7.17 9.96
C HIS A 235 -5.11 -7.48 8.88
N PRO A 236 -6.42 -7.23 9.11
CA PRO A 236 -7.45 -7.62 8.15
C PRO A 236 -7.27 -7.04 6.74
N LEU A 237 -6.74 -5.82 6.62
CA LEU A 237 -6.40 -5.23 5.31
C LEU A 237 -5.27 -5.98 4.59
N VAL A 238 -4.27 -6.47 5.32
CA VAL A 238 -3.18 -7.29 4.75
C VAL A 238 -3.72 -8.65 4.30
N ARG A 239 -4.60 -9.25 5.11
CA ARG A 239 -5.27 -10.50 4.77
C ARG A 239 -6.13 -10.35 3.51
N ALA A 240 -6.89 -9.26 3.39
CA ALA A 240 -7.71 -8.97 2.23
C ALA A 240 -6.86 -8.78 0.96
N PHE A 241 -5.75 -8.04 1.06
CA PHE A 241 -4.79 -7.89 -0.03
C PHE A 241 -4.20 -9.25 -0.47
N ALA A 242 -3.74 -10.06 0.48
CA ALA A 242 -3.19 -11.38 0.18
C ALA A 242 -4.24 -12.30 -0.48
N SER A 243 -5.50 -12.24 -0.03
CA SER A 243 -6.60 -12.97 -0.65
C SER A 243 -6.85 -12.53 -2.09
N ALA A 244 -6.82 -11.22 -2.36
CA ALA A 244 -6.99 -10.69 -3.73
C ALA A 244 -5.86 -11.14 -4.66
N ALA A 245 -4.61 -11.13 -4.17
CA ALA A 245 -3.46 -11.60 -4.94
C ALA A 245 -3.49 -13.11 -5.22
N VAL A 246 -3.93 -13.92 -4.24
CA VAL A 246 -4.17 -15.36 -4.44
C VAL A 246 -5.31 -15.61 -5.42
N GLY A 247 -6.39 -14.83 -5.37
CA GLY A 247 -7.46 -14.90 -6.37
C GLY A 247 -6.91 -14.68 -7.79
N ARG A 248 -6.16 -13.59 -7.99
CA ARG A 248 -5.52 -13.28 -9.29
C ARG A 248 -4.56 -14.37 -9.75
N SER A 249 -3.81 -14.99 -8.82
CA SER A 249 -2.85 -16.03 -9.19
C SER A 249 -3.51 -17.30 -9.74
N THR A 250 -4.81 -17.50 -9.50
CA THR A 250 -5.57 -18.62 -10.07
C THR A 250 -6.20 -18.31 -11.42
N GLU A 251 -6.31 -17.03 -11.79
CA GLU A 251 -6.89 -16.56 -13.05
C GLU A 251 -5.87 -16.46 -14.20
N THR A 252 -4.58 -16.36 -13.86
CA THR A 252 -3.45 -16.25 -14.80
C THR A 252 -2.65 -17.55 -14.85
#